data_AF-A0A8S3Y2U1-F1
#
_entry.id   AF-A0A8S3Y2U1-F1
#
_cell.length_a   1.000
_cell.length_b   1.000
_cell.length_c   1.000
_cell.angle_alpha   90.00
_cell.angle_beta   90.00
_cell.angle_gamma   90.00
#
_symmetry.space_group_name_H-M   'P 1'
#
loop_
_entity.id
_entity.type
_entity.pdbx_description
1 polymer ?
#
loop_
_entity_poly.entity_id
_entity_poly.type
_entity_poly.pdbx_seq_one_letter_code
_entity_poly.pdbx_strand_id
1 'polypeptide(L)'
;MANKCGACGRFASTIDSIKCSSCTHLFHRKCASIPIDGRISNKWQCSGCKAKNVCASGVNTIATPSSCSSGGTDTEFGDAQLGSDDGGRCETNVDLANELKLIREQLTTIARKMVSFHQEITNINSNVSEISNRVSDVEKRIACLEQQATDLPSQPGGSKVEDTIAELKCRLNERDQELLLNDLEISGVIEQKGENPRAPRHYACG
;
A
#
# COMPACT_ATOMS: atom_id res chain seq x y z
N MET A 1 -30.60 -10.11 6.77
CA MET A 1 -29.79 -10.92 7.72
C MET A 1 -28.34 -10.48 7.58
N ALA A 2 -27.68 -10.13 8.68
CA ALA A 2 -26.34 -9.55 8.62
C ALA A 2 -25.30 -10.61 8.27
N ASN A 3 -24.56 -10.43 7.17
CA ASN A 3 -23.46 -11.30 6.74
C ASN A 3 -22.23 -11.08 7.62
N LYS A 4 -22.29 -11.45 8.90
CA LYS A 4 -21.18 -11.30 9.84
C LYS A 4 -20.37 -12.59 9.91
N CYS A 5 -19.05 -12.42 9.97
CA CYS A 5 -18.10 -13.51 10.11
C CYS A 5 -18.22 -14.17 11.49
N GLY A 6 -18.38 -15.49 11.54
CA GLY A 6 -18.49 -16.25 12.78
C GLY A 6 -17.22 -16.29 13.63
N ALA A 7 -16.07 -15.85 13.09
CA ALA A 7 -14.79 -15.80 13.81
C ALA A 7 -14.45 -14.40 14.33
N CYS A 8 -14.58 -13.35 13.50
CA CYS A 8 -14.18 -11.99 13.88
C CYS A 8 -15.37 -11.03 14.10
N GLY A 9 -16.61 -11.46 13.87
CA GLY A 9 -17.82 -10.66 14.08
C GLY A 9 -18.02 -9.50 13.09
N ARG A 10 -17.08 -9.26 12.17
CA ARG A 10 -17.14 -8.19 11.16
C ARG A 10 -17.95 -8.62 9.93
N PHE A 11 -18.49 -7.66 9.19
CA PHE A 11 -19.22 -7.94 7.96
C PHE A 11 -18.30 -8.57 6.90
N ALA A 12 -18.82 -9.56 6.20
CA ALA A 12 -18.12 -10.36 5.22
C ALA A 12 -18.81 -10.23 3.86
N SER A 13 -18.04 -9.80 2.86
CA SER A 13 -18.50 -9.63 1.48
C SER A 13 -18.70 -10.98 0.82
N THR A 14 -19.73 -11.11 -0.02
CA THR A 14 -20.13 -12.38 -0.66
C THR A 14 -19.01 -13.08 -1.46
N ILE A 15 -17.97 -12.33 -1.87
CA ILE A 15 -16.84 -12.81 -2.67
C ILE A 15 -15.70 -13.38 -1.81
N ASP A 16 -15.45 -12.83 -0.61
CA ASP A 16 -14.33 -13.24 0.27
C ASP A 16 -14.80 -14.10 1.46
N SER A 17 -15.92 -14.77 1.25
CA SER A 17 -16.70 -15.43 2.30
C SER A 17 -16.93 -16.90 1.99
N ILE A 18 -16.71 -17.74 3.00
CA ILE A 18 -16.96 -19.19 2.94
C ILE A 18 -18.03 -19.57 3.95
N LYS A 19 -18.97 -20.42 3.52
CA LYS A 19 -20.00 -21.00 4.40
C LYS A 19 -19.53 -22.36 4.91
N CYS A 20 -19.77 -22.62 6.19
CA CYS A 20 -19.53 -23.94 6.75
C CYS A 20 -20.57 -24.94 6.21
N SER A 21 -20.15 -26.18 5.91
CA SER A 21 -21.07 -27.25 5.50
C SER A 21 -21.93 -27.80 6.66
N SER A 22 -21.53 -27.54 7.90
CA SER A 22 -22.19 -28.07 9.11
C SER A 22 -22.90 -27.01 9.95
N CYS A 23 -22.73 -25.72 9.66
CA CYS A 23 -23.47 -24.65 10.33
C CYS A 23 -23.80 -23.52 9.36
N THR A 24 -24.77 -22.69 9.72
CA THR A 24 -25.24 -21.56 8.89
C THR A 24 -24.32 -20.33 8.95
N HIS A 25 -23.18 -20.43 9.66
CA HIS A 25 -22.25 -19.33 9.79
C HIS A 25 -21.34 -19.19 8.56
N LEU A 26 -21.01 -17.93 8.31
CA LEU A 26 -20.15 -17.50 7.22
C LEU A 26 -18.85 -16.95 7.81
N PHE A 27 -17.73 -17.17 7.12
CA PHE A 27 -16.40 -16.80 7.60
C PHE A 27 -15.63 -16.10 6.48
N HIS A 28 -14.78 -15.12 6.82
CA HIS A 28 -13.80 -14.62 5.86
C HIS A 28 -12.80 -15.72 5.52
N ARG A 29 -12.29 -15.77 4.29
CA ARG A 29 -11.24 -16.73 3.91
C ARG A 29 -9.99 -16.60 4.78
N LYS A 30 -9.61 -15.37 5.11
CA LYS A 30 -8.53 -15.07 6.07
C LYS A 30 -8.82 -15.66 7.46
N CYS A 31 -10.03 -15.48 7.98
CA CYS A 31 -10.42 -16.06 9.28
C CYS A 31 -10.53 -17.59 9.26
N ALA A 32 -10.80 -18.17 8.09
CA ALA A 32 -10.83 -19.61 7.86
C ALA A 32 -9.43 -20.22 7.58
N SER A 33 -8.37 -19.40 7.58
CA SER A 33 -7.01 -19.79 7.21
C SER A 33 -6.90 -20.38 5.79
N ILE A 34 -7.71 -19.87 4.86
CA ILE A 34 -7.71 -20.27 3.44
C ILE A 34 -7.00 -19.18 2.63
N PRO A 35 -5.94 -19.50 1.86
CA PRO A 35 -5.28 -18.56 0.96
C PRO A 35 -6.24 -17.97 -0.08
N ILE A 36 -6.00 -16.74 -0.54
CA ILE A 36 -6.90 -16.01 -1.47
C ILE A 36 -7.00 -16.69 -2.86
N ASP A 37 -6.08 -17.59 -3.21
CA ASP A 37 -6.12 -18.33 -4.48
C ASP A 37 -6.48 -19.83 -4.32
N GLY A 38 -6.79 -20.27 -3.09
CA GLY A 38 -7.13 -21.66 -2.82
C GLY A 38 -8.53 -22.05 -3.29
N ARG A 39 -8.65 -23.13 -4.08
CA ARG A 39 -9.93 -23.77 -4.42
C ARG A 39 -10.57 -24.32 -3.15
N ILE A 40 -11.77 -23.84 -2.83
CA ILE A 40 -12.52 -24.26 -1.65
C ILE A 40 -13.34 -25.51 -1.98
N SER A 41 -13.26 -26.53 -1.13
CA SER A 41 -14.13 -27.71 -1.20
C SER A 41 -15.49 -27.44 -0.55
N ASN A 42 -16.57 -27.89 -1.17
CA ASN A 42 -17.95 -27.78 -0.67
C ASN A 42 -18.17 -28.50 0.67
N LYS A 43 -17.21 -29.33 1.11
CA LYS A 43 -17.25 -30.05 2.39
C LYS A 43 -16.54 -29.31 3.52
N TRP A 44 -16.04 -28.09 3.32
CA TRP A 44 -15.30 -27.36 4.34
C TRP A 44 -16.13 -27.09 5.60
N GLN A 45 -15.51 -27.31 6.76
CA GLN A 45 -16.11 -27.11 8.08
C GLN A 45 -15.29 -26.10 8.87
N CYS A 46 -15.95 -25.22 9.63
CA CYS A 46 -15.27 -24.32 10.55
C CYS A 46 -14.61 -25.09 11.71
N SER A 47 -13.62 -24.49 12.35
CA SER A 47 -12.87 -25.08 13.45
C SER A 47 -13.77 -25.60 14.58
N GLY A 48 -14.85 -24.90 14.90
CA GLY A 48 -15.82 -25.33 15.92
C GLY A 48 -16.62 -26.58 15.51
N CYS A 49 -17.10 -26.65 14.26
CA CYS A 49 -17.80 -27.85 13.77
C CYS A 49 -16.85 -29.03 13.58
N LYS A 50 -15.60 -28.77 13.17
CA LYS A 50 -14.55 -29.78 13.05
C LYS A 50 -14.21 -30.39 14.41
N ALA A 51 -14.06 -29.58 15.45
CA ALA A 51 -13.81 -30.05 16.82
C ALA A 51 -14.99 -30.87 17.38
N LYS A 52 -16.23 -30.47 17.11
CA LYS A 52 -17.42 -31.22 17.52
C LYS A 52 -17.54 -32.60 16.86
N ASN A 53 -17.15 -32.72 15.59
CA ASN A 53 -17.13 -34.03 14.90
C ASN A 53 -16.05 -34.97 15.47
N VAL A 54 -14.91 -34.42 15.93
CA VAL A 54 -13.86 -35.21 16.58
C VAL A 54 -14.30 -35.67 17.98
N CYS A 55 -15.04 -34.84 18.73
CA CYS A 55 -15.58 -35.23 20.04
C CYS A 55 -16.74 -36.24 20.01
N ALA A 56 -17.34 -36.49 18.84
CA ALA A 56 -18.39 -37.53 18.69
C ALA A 56 -17.81 -38.94 18.46
N SER A 57 -16.53 -39.05 18.07
CA SER A 57 -15.76 -40.31 18.08
C SER A 57 -14.87 -40.29 19.30
N GLY A 58 -15.39 -40.80 20.42
CA GLY A 58 -14.87 -40.56 21.75
C GLY A 58 -13.39 -40.89 21.94
N VAL A 59 -12.66 -39.93 22.52
CA VAL A 59 -11.70 -40.15 23.60
C VAL A 59 -11.76 -38.90 24.47
N ASN A 60 -12.41 -39.02 25.63
CA ASN A 60 -12.27 -38.04 26.71
C ASN A 60 -10.90 -38.25 27.34
N THR A 61 -9.96 -37.34 27.09
CA THR A 61 -8.80 -37.21 27.98
C THR A 61 -8.61 -35.74 28.30
N ILE A 62 -9.10 -35.40 29.49
CA ILE A 62 -8.77 -34.18 30.22
C ILE A 62 -7.29 -34.27 30.55
N ALA A 63 -6.47 -33.41 29.94
CA ALA A 63 -5.12 -33.17 30.40
C ALA A 63 -5.15 -32.09 31.49
N THR A 64 -5.23 -32.52 32.75
CA THR A 64 -4.83 -31.72 33.91
C THR A 64 -3.31 -31.85 34.11
N PRO A 65 -2.57 -30.77 34.40
CA PRO A 65 -1.14 -30.85 34.64
C PRO A 65 -0.82 -31.15 36.12
N SER A 66 0.26 -31.92 36.31
CA SER A 66 1.11 -31.97 37.50
C SER A 66 0.58 -32.70 38.75
N SER A 67 1.28 -33.77 39.17
CA SER A 67 2.19 -33.76 40.32
C SER A 67 2.76 -35.15 40.61
N CYS A 68 4.03 -35.18 41.00
CA CYS A 68 4.83 -36.31 41.43
C CYS A 68 4.27 -37.00 42.68
N SER A 69 4.49 -38.32 42.80
CA SER A 69 4.81 -39.02 44.05
C SER A 69 5.29 -40.44 43.77
N SER A 70 6.45 -40.75 44.35
CA SER A 70 7.08 -42.06 44.41
C SER A 70 6.28 -43.04 45.27
N GLY A 71 6.39 -44.34 44.98
CA GLY A 71 5.94 -45.41 45.85
C GLY A 71 6.20 -46.76 45.21
N GLY A 72 7.25 -47.45 45.66
CA GLY A 72 7.55 -48.82 45.24
C GLY A 72 6.71 -49.83 46.02
N THR A 73 6.50 -50.99 45.40
CA THR A 73 6.35 -52.28 46.11
C THR A 73 6.82 -53.38 45.17
N ASP A 74 7.73 -54.19 45.70
CA ASP A 74 8.26 -55.42 45.13
C ASP A 74 7.16 -56.47 44.93
N THR A 75 7.16 -57.12 43.76
CA THR A 75 6.68 -58.50 43.64
C THR A 75 7.45 -59.23 42.54
N GLU A 76 8.38 -60.10 42.95
CA GLU A 76 8.94 -61.17 42.12
C GLU A 76 7.88 -62.28 41.92
N PHE A 77 7.69 -62.74 40.68
CA PHE A 77 7.83 -64.16 40.27
C PHE A 77 7.41 -64.33 38.80
N GLY A 78 8.20 -65.05 38.00
CA GLY A 78 7.74 -65.58 36.70
C GLY A 78 8.79 -65.61 35.60
N ASP A 79 9.79 -66.46 35.77
CA ASP A 79 10.71 -66.91 34.72
C ASP A 79 9.92 -67.58 33.57
N ALA A 80 10.05 -67.04 32.35
CA ALA A 80 9.60 -67.69 31.12
C ALA A 80 10.57 -67.34 29.98
N GLN A 81 11.62 -68.15 29.95
CA GLN A 81 12.45 -68.56 28.82
C GLN A 81 12.07 -68.06 27.41
N LEU A 82 12.97 -67.24 26.88
CA LEU A 82 13.46 -67.14 25.50
C LEU A 82 12.78 -68.02 24.43
N GLY A 83 12.07 -67.35 23.52
CA GLY A 83 11.85 -67.78 22.14
C GLY A 83 12.37 -66.70 21.20
N SER A 84 13.41 -67.02 20.44
CA SER A 84 13.93 -66.21 19.33
C SER A 84 12.88 -65.99 18.26
N ASP A 85 12.63 -64.73 17.92
CA ASP A 85 12.25 -64.29 16.57
C ASP A 85 12.93 -62.93 16.32
N ASP A 86 14.25 -62.97 16.16
CA ASP A 86 15.08 -61.82 15.80
C ASP A 86 15.34 -61.88 14.29
N GLY A 87 14.40 -61.34 13.53
CA GLY A 87 14.51 -61.23 12.07
C GLY A 87 13.78 -60.04 11.46
N GLY A 88 12.78 -59.47 12.13
CA GLY A 88 11.98 -58.34 11.58
C GLY A 88 12.04 -57.02 12.37
N ARG A 89 12.69 -57.00 13.54
CA ARG A 89 12.67 -55.83 14.44
C ARG A 89 13.79 -54.81 14.20
N CYS A 90 14.73 -55.14 13.32
CA CYS A 90 15.90 -54.33 13.02
C CYS A 90 15.67 -53.35 11.85
N GLU A 91 14.93 -53.76 10.81
CA GLU A 91 14.67 -52.91 9.63
C GLU A 91 13.82 -51.69 9.97
N THR A 92 12.70 -51.87 10.69
CA THR A 92 11.77 -50.78 11.03
C THR A 92 12.36 -49.75 12.00
N ASN A 93 13.30 -50.16 12.87
CA ASN A 93 14.00 -49.26 13.79
C ASN A 93 15.03 -48.40 13.07
N VAL A 94 15.74 -48.98 12.10
CA VAL A 94 16.70 -48.27 11.25
C VAL A 94 15.98 -47.27 10.34
N ASP A 95 14.82 -47.63 9.77
CA ASP A 95 14.02 -46.72 8.96
C ASP A 95 13.48 -45.54 9.78
N LEU A 96 12.93 -45.78 10.96
CA LEU A 96 12.48 -44.71 11.86
C LEU A 96 13.64 -43.79 12.28
N ALA A 97 14.82 -44.35 12.55
CA ALA A 97 16.01 -43.58 12.89
C ALA A 97 16.47 -42.69 11.71
N ASN A 98 16.33 -43.17 10.47
CA ASN A 98 16.65 -42.40 9.28
C ASN A 98 15.63 -41.27 9.03
N GLU A 99 14.34 -41.55 9.20
CA GLU A 99 13.28 -40.52 9.13
C GLU A 99 13.47 -39.44 10.21
N LEU A 100 13.84 -39.82 11.45
CA LEU A 100 14.14 -38.85 12.50
C LEU A 100 15.35 -37.98 12.18
N LYS A 101 16.40 -38.54 11.55
CA LYS A 101 17.55 -37.75 11.06
C LYS A 101 17.13 -36.78 9.96
N LEU A 102 16.31 -37.22 9.02
CA LEU A 102 15.80 -36.39 7.93
C LEU A 102 14.94 -35.24 8.47
N ILE A 103 14.02 -35.52 9.40
CA ILE A 103 13.19 -34.50 10.06
C ILE A 103 14.08 -33.49 10.80
N ARG A 104 15.12 -33.96 11.51
CA ARG A 104 16.07 -33.08 12.19
C ARG A 104 16.79 -32.16 11.20
N GLU A 105 17.25 -32.68 10.07
CA GLU A 105 17.92 -31.90 9.04
C GLU A 105 16.97 -30.87 8.41
N GLN A 106 15.72 -31.26 8.13
CA GLN A 106 14.67 -30.34 7.67
C GLN A 106 14.40 -29.23 8.69
N LEU A 107 14.28 -29.56 9.98
CA LEU A 107 14.09 -28.58 11.05
C LEU A 107 15.26 -27.59 11.13
N THR A 108 16.50 -28.06 11.02
CA THR A 108 17.66 -27.15 11.02
C THR A 108 17.68 -26.24 9.79
N THR A 109 17.23 -26.74 8.64
CA THR A 109 17.13 -25.97 7.40
C THR A 109 16.02 -24.92 7.49
N ILE A 110 14.86 -25.28 8.03
CA ILE A 110 13.77 -24.34 8.29
C ILE A 110 14.22 -23.27 9.30
N ALA A 111 14.91 -23.65 10.37
CA ALA A 111 15.44 -22.71 11.35
C ALA A 111 16.40 -21.69 10.70
N ARG A 112 17.32 -22.15 9.84
CA ARG A 112 18.20 -21.25 9.07
C ARG A 112 17.43 -20.30 8.17
N LYS A 113 16.44 -20.80 7.42
CA LYS A 113 15.60 -19.96 6.55
C LYS A 113 14.81 -18.93 7.35
N MET A 114 14.30 -19.30 8.52
CA MET A 114 13.57 -18.39 9.40
C MET A 114 14.47 -17.26 9.92
N VAL A 115 15.72 -17.56 10.27
CA VAL A 115 16.71 -16.52 10.64
C VAL A 115 17.02 -15.60 9.46
N SER A 116 17.21 -16.15 8.24
CA SER A 116 17.41 -15.35 7.02
C SER A 116 16.23 -14.42 6.76
N PHE A 117 15.00 -14.93 6.80
CA PHE A 117 13.81 -14.11 6.61
C PHE A 117 13.66 -13.06 7.70
N HIS A 118 13.99 -13.37 8.94
CA HIS A 118 13.99 -12.37 10.00
C HIS A 118 14.98 -11.24 9.68
N GLN A 119 16.20 -11.58 9.24
CA GLN A 119 17.20 -10.60 8.84
C GLN A 119 16.72 -9.74 7.66
N GLU A 120 16.13 -10.35 6.63
CA GLU A 120 15.56 -9.64 5.48
C GLU A 120 14.44 -8.69 5.90
N ILE A 121 13.54 -9.11 6.80
CA ILE A 121 12.48 -8.27 7.35
C ILE A 121 13.07 -7.08 8.11
N THR A 122 14.11 -7.29 8.93
CA THR A 122 14.76 -6.17 9.64
C THR A 122 15.38 -5.16 8.67
N ASN A 123 16.00 -5.63 7.58
CA ASN A 123 16.57 -4.78 6.55
C ASN A 123 15.50 -4.02 5.75
N ILE A 124 14.37 -4.67 5.45
CA ILE A 124 13.23 -3.99 4.81
C ILE A 124 12.66 -2.92 5.74
N ASN A 125 12.53 -3.21 7.04
CA ASN A 125 12.04 -2.23 8.01
C ASN A 125 12.97 -1.02 8.14
N SER A 126 14.30 -1.20 8.13
CA SER A 126 15.23 -0.07 8.12
C SER A 126 15.08 0.77 6.85
N ASN A 127 14.95 0.14 5.68
CA ASN A 127 14.77 0.85 4.42
C ASN A 127 13.45 1.62 4.38
N VAL A 128 12.36 1.02 4.87
CA VAL A 128 11.06 1.69 4.98
C VAL A 128 11.16 2.91 5.91
N SER A 129 11.87 2.80 7.03
CA SER A 129 12.09 3.93 7.93
C SER A 129 12.90 5.05 7.28
N GLU A 130 13.93 4.72 6.50
CA GLU A 130 14.71 5.71 5.75
C GLU A 130 13.86 6.42 4.70
N ILE A 131 13.08 5.67 3.92
CA ILE A 131 12.18 6.23 2.92
C ILE A 131 11.15 7.14 3.59
N SER A 132 10.59 6.73 4.73
CA SER A 132 9.65 7.55 5.50
C SER A 132 10.28 8.90 5.89
N ASN A 133 11.52 8.90 6.37
CA ASN A 133 12.22 10.14 6.73
C ASN A 133 12.44 11.04 5.50
N ARG A 134 12.86 10.45 4.37
CA ARG A 134 13.05 11.19 3.11
C ARG A 134 11.75 11.81 2.61
N VAL A 135 10.64 11.09 2.71
CA VAL A 135 9.31 11.60 2.34
C VAL A 135 8.92 12.76 3.24
N SER A 136 9.08 12.64 4.57
CA SER A 136 8.80 13.74 5.50
C SER A 136 9.64 14.99 5.22
N ASP A 137 10.91 14.83 4.81
CA ASP A 137 11.74 15.98 4.45
C ASP A 137 11.33 16.62 3.12
N VAL A 138 10.87 15.82 2.15
CA VAL A 138 10.28 16.34 0.92
C VAL A 138 8.97 17.08 1.21
N GLU A 139 8.10 16.55 2.07
CA GLU A 139 6.86 17.20 2.50
C GLU A 139 7.13 18.56 3.16
N LYS A 140 8.12 18.65 4.07
CA LYS A 140 8.54 19.93 4.67
C LYS A 140 9.02 20.94 3.62
N ARG A 141 9.79 20.49 2.62
CA ARG A 141 10.28 21.34 1.53
C ARG A 141 9.14 21.83 0.66
N ILE A 142 8.18 20.97 0.33
CA ILE A 142 6.98 21.34 -0.42
C ILE A 142 6.17 22.38 0.37
N ALA A 143 5.91 22.15 1.66
CA ALA A 143 5.20 23.11 2.51
C ALA A 143 5.91 24.48 2.56
N CYS A 144 7.24 24.50 2.63
CA CYS A 144 8.01 25.75 2.57
C CYS A 144 7.90 26.45 1.21
N LEU A 145 7.93 25.70 0.12
CA LEU A 145 7.76 26.24 -1.24
C LEU A 145 6.33 26.73 -1.47
N GLU A 146 5.32 26.03 -0.97
CA GLU A 146 3.91 26.45 -1.03
C GLU A 146 3.72 27.75 -0.25
N GLN A 147 4.31 27.87 0.94
CA GLN A 147 4.28 29.12 1.69
C GLN A 147 4.94 30.26 0.90
N GLN A 148 6.15 30.05 0.35
CA GLN A 148 6.81 31.05 -0.50
C GLN A 148 5.97 31.40 -1.74
N ALA A 149 5.34 30.42 -2.38
CA ALA A 149 4.45 30.64 -3.52
C ALA A 149 3.19 31.41 -3.16
N THR A 150 2.76 31.36 -1.90
CA THR A 150 1.63 32.15 -1.38
C THR A 150 2.07 33.55 -0.93
N ASP A 151 3.32 33.70 -0.48
CA ASP A 151 3.92 34.99 -0.14
C ASP A 151 4.34 35.78 -1.38
N LEU A 152 4.70 35.10 -2.49
CA LEU A 152 5.05 35.71 -3.77
C LEU A 152 3.94 36.58 -4.42
N PRO A 153 2.64 36.21 -4.45
CA PRO A 153 1.58 37.13 -4.89
C PRO A 153 1.38 38.31 -3.93
N SER A 154 1.99 38.26 -2.74
CA SER A 154 2.01 39.36 -1.77
C SER A 154 3.25 40.25 -1.92
N GLN A 155 4.18 39.93 -2.82
CA GLN A 155 5.31 40.81 -3.12
C GLN A 155 4.79 42.08 -3.80
N PRO A 156 5.00 43.27 -3.21
CA PRO A 156 4.54 44.55 -3.76
C PRO A 156 5.19 44.93 -5.09
N GLY A 157 6.08 44.09 -5.64
CA GLY A 157 6.70 44.28 -6.95
C GLY A 157 5.74 44.09 -8.13
N GLY A 158 4.78 43.16 -8.05
CA GLY A 158 3.77 42.97 -9.09
C GLY A 158 2.84 44.18 -9.21
N SER A 159 2.19 44.53 -8.10
CA SER A 159 1.30 45.69 -7.99
C SER A 159 2.00 47.01 -8.34
N LYS A 160 3.23 47.25 -7.86
CA LYS A 160 3.93 48.51 -8.15
C LYS A 160 4.32 48.64 -9.62
N VAL A 161 4.72 47.54 -10.25
CA VAL A 161 5.00 47.53 -11.70
C VAL A 161 3.69 47.71 -12.48
N GLU A 162 2.63 47.02 -12.09
CA GLU A 162 1.29 47.16 -12.68
C GLU A 162 0.75 48.60 -12.57
N ASP A 163 0.91 49.24 -11.41
CA ASP A 163 0.53 50.64 -11.16
C ASP A 163 1.34 51.60 -12.04
N THR A 164 2.65 51.42 -12.14
CA THR A 164 3.48 52.24 -13.04
C THR A 164 3.13 52.03 -14.51
N ILE A 165 2.78 50.81 -14.92
CA ILE A 165 2.30 50.53 -16.29
C ILE A 165 0.97 51.24 -16.53
N ALA A 166 0.04 51.22 -15.56
CA ALA A 166 -1.23 51.91 -15.67
C ALA A 166 -1.05 53.44 -15.76
N GLU A 167 -0.18 54.02 -14.94
CA GLU A 167 0.16 55.45 -14.97
C GLU A 167 0.79 55.84 -16.32
N LEU A 168 1.78 55.08 -16.80
CA LEU A 168 2.42 55.33 -18.08
C LEU A 168 1.45 55.21 -19.26
N LYS A 169 0.52 54.25 -19.23
CA LYS A 169 -0.54 54.13 -20.23
C LYS A 169 -1.46 55.34 -20.23
N CYS A 170 -1.85 55.82 -19.04
CA CYS A 170 -2.70 57.01 -18.91
C CYS A 170 -2.01 58.24 -19.51
N ARG A 171 -0.74 58.48 -19.14
CA ARG A 171 0.08 59.58 -19.69
C ARG A 171 0.28 59.49 -21.20
N LEU A 172 0.47 58.29 -21.73
CA LEU A 172 0.63 58.08 -23.17
C LEU A 172 -0.67 58.43 -23.91
N ASN A 173 -1.81 57.98 -23.38
CA ASN A 173 -3.12 58.28 -23.96
C ASN A 173 -3.46 59.78 -23.92
N GLU A 174 -3.07 60.49 -22.85
CA GLU A 174 -3.19 61.95 -22.76
C GLU A 174 -2.31 62.65 -23.81
N ARG A 175 -1.05 62.22 -23.96
CA ARG A 175 -0.15 62.77 -24.99
C ARG A 175 -0.67 62.53 -26.40
N ASP A 176 -1.22 61.35 -26.67
CA ASP A 176 -1.79 61.03 -27.98
C ASP A 176 -3.02 61.91 -28.28
N GLN A 177 -3.89 62.13 -27.30
CA GLN A 177 -5.01 63.06 -27.45
C GLN A 177 -4.54 64.51 -27.66
N GLU A 178 -3.53 64.97 -26.91
CA GLU A 178 -2.95 66.30 -27.07
C GLU A 178 -2.39 66.54 -28.48
N LEU A 179 -1.73 65.53 -29.06
CA LEU A 179 -1.19 65.62 -30.42
C LEU A 179 -2.29 65.80 -31.46
N LEU A 180 -3.43 65.13 -31.26
CA LEU A 180 -4.57 65.21 -32.17
C LEU A 180 -5.41 66.49 -32.00
N LEU A 181 -5.20 67.30 -30.95
CA LEU A 181 -6.03 68.49 -30.68
C LEU A 181 -6.02 69.54 -31.79
N ASN A 182 -4.93 69.62 -32.56
CA ASN A 182 -4.80 70.58 -33.66
C ASN A 182 -5.03 69.94 -35.04
N ASP A 183 -5.23 68.62 -35.09
CA ASP A 183 -5.43 67.90 -36.33
C ASP A 183 -6.91 67.96 -36.71
N LEU A 184 -7.19 68.46 -37.92
CA LEU A 184 -8.53 68.51 -38.49
C LEU A 184 -8.65 67.41 -39.55
N GLU A 185 -9.45 66.40 -39.26
CA GLU A 185 -9.78 65.35 -40.22
C GLU A 185 -10.91 65.84 -41.14
N ILE A 186 -10.59 66.12 -42.41
CA ILE A 186 -11.58 66.53 -43.41
C ILE A 186 -11.99 65.29 -44.21
N SER A 187 -13.15 64.74 -43.87
CA SER A 187 -13.77 63.63 -44.61
C SER A 187 -14.70 64.11 -45.72
N GLY A 188 -14.83 63.34 -46.80
CA GLY A 188 -15.81 63.58 -47.87
C GLY A 188 -15.43 64.65 -48.89
N VAL A 189 -14.14 65.00 -49.01
CA VAL A 189 -13.65 65.90 -50.07
C VAL A 189 -13.62 65.16 -51.40
N ILE A 190 -14.23 65.75 -52.44
CA ILE A 190 -14.20 65.21 -53.80
C ILE A 190 -12.83 65.53 -54.42
N GLU A 191 -12.03 64.50 -54.69
CA GLU A 191 -10.71 64.66 -55.31
C GLU A 191 -10.82 65.23 -56.73
N GLN A 192 -10.13 66.34 -56.99
CA GLN A 192 -9.98 66.93 -58.32
C GLN A 192 -8.55 66.77 -58.84
N LYS A 193 -8.38 66.56 -60.16
CA LYS A 193 -7.05 66.42 -60.76
C LYS A 193 -6.29 67.75 -60.72
N GLY A 194 -5.14 67.76 -60.05
CA GLY A 194 -4.19 68.89 -60.05
C GLY A 194 -4.14 69.74 -58.78
N GLU A 195 -4.63 69.24 -57.64
CA GLU A 195 -4.71 69.98 -56.36
C GLU A 195 -3.37 70.32 -55.70
N ASN A 196 -2.27 69.62 -56.06
CA ASN A 196 -0.96 69.94 -55.49
C ASN A 196 -0.40 71.21 -56.14
N PRO A 197 -0.13 72.30 -55.39
CA PRO A 197 0.45 73.51 -55.96
C PRO A 197 1.80 73.17 -56.59
N ARG A 198 1.89 73.35 -57.91
CA ARG A 198 3.11 73.11 -58.67
C ARG A 198 4.22 74.00 -58.11
N ALA A 199 5.27 73.40 -57.55
CA ALA A 199 6.45 74.13 -57.10
C ALA A 199 6.95 75.06 -58.23
N PRO A 200 7.37 76.31 -57.94
CA PRO A 200 7.75 77.25 -58.98
C PRO A 200 8.89 76.67 -59.83
N ARG A 201 8.66 76.51 -61.14
CA ARG A 201 9.75 76.23 -62.07
C ARG A 201 10.65 77.47 -62.03
N HIS A 202 11.84 77.33 -61.47
CA HIS A 202 12.91 78.30 -61.67
C HIS A 202 13.10 78.49 -63.18
N TYR A 203 12.77 79.69 -63.68
CA TYR A 203 13.13 80.10 -65.02
C TYR A 203 14.66 80.24 -65.05
N ALA A 204 15.34 79.32 -65.73
CA ALA A 204 16.71 79.54 -66.15
C ALA A 204 16.68 80.50 -67.34
N CYS A 205 17.13 81.73 -67.08
CA CYS A 205 17.60 82.67 -68.09
C CYS A 205 18.97 82.18 -68.58
N GLY A 206 19.17 82.12 -69.90
CA GLY A 206 20.40 81.69 -70.57
C GLY A 206 20.11 81.18 -71.97
#